data_AF-A0A955Q384-F1
#
_entry.id   AF-A0A955Q384-F1
#
_cell.length_a   1.000
_cell.length_b   1.000
_cell.length_c   1.000
_cell.angle_alpha   90.00
_cell.angle_beta   90.00
_cell.angle_gamma   90.00
#
_symmetry.space_group_name_H-M   'P 1'
#
loop_
_entity.id
_entity.type
_entity.pdbx_description
1 polymer ?
#
loop_
_entity_poly.entity_id
_entity_poly.type
_entity_poly.pdbx_seq_one_letter_code
_entity_poly.pdbx_strand_id
1 'polypeptide(L)'
;ARWELEFLQGDLKLWHNHIGTRDIGQDSAVRINAVQGISVDIYKDLSFSLEYNVRYNSEPADDRKTTDNTIVFGLTLDIQG
;
A
#
# COMPACT_ATOMS: atom_id res chain seq x y z
N ALA A 1 -11.32 -1.57 -0.03
CA ALA A 1 -11.73 -0.16 0.04
C ALA A 1 -10.51 0.75 -0.10
N ARG A 2 -10.70 1.97 -0.59
CA ARG A 2 -9.64 2.97 -0.78
C ARG A 2 -10.04 4.27 -0.08
N TRP A 3 -9.13 4.85 0.69
CA TRP A 3 -9.27 6.18 1.26
C TRP A 3 -7.93 6.91 1.29
N GLU A 4 -8.01 8.23 1.34
CA GLU A 4 -6.89 9.16 1.43
C GLU A 4 -7.31 10.34 2.31
N LEU A 5 -6.40 10.81 3.15
CA LEU A 5 -6.60 11.93 4.06
C LEU A 5 -5.42 12.87 3.93
N GLU A 6 -5.70 14.16 3.77
CA GLU A 6 -4.70 15.22 3.71
C GLU A 6 -4.84 16.14 4.92
N PHE A 7 -3.71 16.57 5.44
CA PHE A 7 -3.59 17.48 6.58
C PHE A 7 -2.58 18.57 6.24
N LEU A 8 -2.54 19.64 7.06
CA LEU A 8 -1.55 20.71 6.93
C LEU A 8 -1.53 21.32 5.51
N GLN A 9 -2.71 21.55 4.92
CA GLN A 9 -2.86 22.08 3.56
C GLN A 9 -2.28 21.17 2.45
N GLY A 10 -2.06 19.89 2.74
CA GLY A 10 -1.55 18.91 1.79
C GLY A 10 -0.18 18.35 2.15
N ASP A 11 0.56 19.03 3.04
CA ASP A 11 1.94 18.67 3.41
C ASP A 11 2.06 17.30 4.09
N LEU A 12 0.96 16.80 4.68
CA LEU A 12 0.90 15.47 5.27
C LEU A 12 -0.25 14.68 4.65
N LYS A 13 0.07 13.51 4.08
CA LYS A 13 -0.92 12.60 3.47
C LYS A 13 -0.88 11.23 4.12
N LEU A 14 -2.05 10.65 4.33
CA LEU A 14 -2.24 9.27 4.76
C LEU A 14 -3.13 8.55 3.76
N TRP A 15 -2.78 7.33 3.38
CA TRP A 15 -3.61 6.52 2.50
C TRP A 15 -3.70 5.07 2.96
N HIS A 16 -4.80 4.44 2.54
CA HIS A 16 -4.98 3.00 2.61
C HIS A 16 -5.75 2.54 1.40
N ASN A 17 -5.27 1.46 0.80
CA ASN A 17 -5.93 0.76 -0.27
C ASN A 17 -5.88 -0.73 0.01
N HIS A 18 -7.03 -1.39 0.08
CA HIS A 18 -7.09 -2.84 0.14
C HIS A 18 -8.09 -3.43 -0.85
N ILE A 19 -7.72 -4.59 -1.37
CA ILE A 19 -8.55 -5.42 -2.24
C ILE A 19 -8.52 -6.83 -1.69
N GLY A 20 -9.71 -7.38 -1.46
CA GLY A 20 -9.91 -8.79 -1.12
C GLY A 20 -10.62 -9.50 -2.26
N THR A 21 -10.11 -10.65 -2.68
CA THR A 21 -10.76 -11.52 -3.67
C THR A 21 -10.90 -12.93 -3.11
N ARG A 22 -11.89 -13.66 -3.60
CA ARG A 22 -12.07 -15.07 -3.29
C ARG A 22 -12.23 -15.82 -4.60
N ASP A 23 -11.48 -16.92 -4.76
CA ASP A 23 -11.56 -17.76 -5.94
C ASP A 23 -12.93 -18.48 -5.98
N ILE A 24 -13.47 -18.72 -7.18
CA ILE A 24 -14.76 -19.40 -7.40
C ILE A 24 -14.48 -20.84 -7.83
N GLY A 25 -14.79 -21.83 -6.98
CA GLY A 25 -14.57 -23.26 -7.27
C GLY A 25 -14.31 -24.12 -6.03
N GLN A 26 -13.95 -25.40 -6.23
CA GLN A 26 -13.31 -26.21 -5.19
C GLN A 26 -11.90 -25.65 -4.95
N ASP A 27 -11.55 -25.49 -3.67
CA ASP A 27 -10.41 -24.71 -3.15
C ASP A 27 -10.60 -23.20 -3.35
N SER A 28 -11.35 -22.60 -2.41
CA SER A 28 -11.79 -21.21 -2.46
C SER A 28 -10.78 -20.29 -1.77
N ALA A 29 -9.58 -20.18 -2.33
CA ALA A 29 -8.53 -19.33 -1.80
C ALA A 29 -9.01 -17.87 -1.61
N VAL A 30 -8.66 -17.29 -0.47
CA VAL A 30 -8.88 -15.87 -0.15
C VAL A 30 -7.56 -15.15 -0.32
N ARG A 31 -7.56 -14.08 -1.12
CA ARG A 31 -6.41 -13.22 -1.35
C ARG A 31 -6.72 -11.82 -0.88
N ILE A 32 -5.82 -11.22 -0.11
CA ILE A 32 -5.96 -9.85 0.36
C ILE A 32 -4.66 -9.12 0.06
N ASN A 33 -4.76 -7.99 -0.64
CA ASN A 33 -3.66 -7.06 -0.81
C ASN A 33 -4.04 -5.75 -0.11
N ALA A 34 -3.17 -5.27 0.77
CA ALA A 34 -3.31 -3.99 1.44
C ALA A 34 -2.03 -3.16 1.29
N VAL A 35 -2.19 -1.89 0.99
CA VAL A 35 -1.13 -0.89 0.90
C VAL A 35 -1.58 0.30 1.74
N GLN A 36 -0.77 0.67 2.71
CA GLN A 36 -0.99 1.84 3.53
C GLN A 36 0.28 2.65 3.60
N GLY A 37 0.15 3.96 3.67
CA GLY A 37 1.31 4.81 3.74
C GLY A 37 1.04 6.18 4.30
N ILE A 38 2.17 6.84 4.55
CA ILE A 38 2.27 8.22 4.99
C ILE A 38 3.27 8.93 4.08
N SER A 39 2.97 10.17 3.74
CA SER A 39 3.87 11.06 2.98
C SER A 39 3.93 12.38 3.69
N VAL A 40 5.14 12.95 3.77
CA VAL A 40 5.36 14.29 4.29
C VAL A 40 6.16 15.10 3.29
N ASP A 41 5.75 16.33 3.07
CA ASP A 41 6.53 17.30 2.31
C ASP A 41 7.70 17.78 3.18
N ILE A 42 8.91 17.65 2.65
CA ILE A 42 10.15 18.06 3.32
C ILE A 42 10.62 19.40 2.74
N TYR A 43 10.33 19.65 1.46
CA TYR A 43 10.60 20.90 0.77
C TYR A 43 9.49 21.16 -0.25
N LYS A 44 9.42 22.37 -0.84
CA LYS A 44 8.31 22.80 -1.72
C LYS A 44 7.93 21.80 -2.81
N ASP A 45 8.92 21.10 -3.34
CA ASP A 45 8.75 20.16 -4.44
C ASP A 45 9.26 18.75 -4.07
N LEU A 46 9.58 18.51 -2.79
CA LEU A 46 10.19 17.25 -2.33
C LEU A 46 9.39 16.64 -1.18
N SER A 47 8.92 15.42 -1.39
CA SER A 47 8.19 14.63 -0.41
C SER A 47 8.95 13.35 -0.06
N PHE A 48 8.83 12.90 1.19
CA PHE A 48 9.25 11.56 1.62
C PHE A 48 8.03 10.72 1.98
N SER A 49 8.04 9.46 1.61
CA SER A 49 6.97 8.52 1.93
C SER A 49 7.48 7.24 2.57
N LEU A 50 6.61 6.66 3.40
CA LEU A 50 6.74 5.32 3.94
C LEU A 50 5.48 4.53 3.62
N GLU A 51 5.64 3.40 2.95
CA GLU A 51 4.55 2.46 2.68
C GLU A 51 4.80 1.13 3.36
N TYR A 52 3.71 0.51 3.83
CA TYR A 52 3.67 -0.85 4.29
C TYR A 52 2.66 -1.64 3.46
N ASN A 53 3.18 -2.64 2.76
CA ASN A 53 2.45 -3.46 1.80
C ASN A 53 2.30 -4.87 2.37
N VAL A 54 1.07 -5.35 2.45
CA VAL A 54 0.74 -6.69 2.93
C VAL A 54 0.02 -7.46 1.84
N ARG A 55 0.48 -8.68 1.58
CA ARG A 55 -0.19 -9.62 0.68
C ARG A 55 -0.46 -10.91 1.43
N TYR A 56 -1.71 -11.30 1.50
CA TYR A 56 -2.17 -12.54 2.11
C TYR A 56 -2.77 -13.45 1.04
N ASN A 57 -2.45 -14.74 1.11
CA ASN A 57 -3.08 -15.80 0.35
C ASN A 57 -3.34 -16.99 1.28
N SER A 58 -4.60 -17.38 1.47
CA SER A 58 -4.97 -18.50 2.35
C SER A 58 -4.49 -19.85 1.83
N GLU A 59 -4.27 -19.98 0.52
CA GLU A 59 -3.81 -21.19 -0.15
C GLU A 59 -2.62 -20.82 -1.06
N PRO A 60 -1.43 -20.58 -0.47
CA PRO A 60 -0.23 -20.32 -1.24
C PRO A 60 0.20 -21.59 -1.99
N ALA A 61 0.84 -21.43 -3.14
CA ALA A 61 1.51 -22.55 -3.81
C ALA A 61 2.60 -23.15 -2.90
N ASP A 62 2.99 -24.40 -3.16
CA ASP A 62 4.09 -25.04 -2.44
C ASP A 62 5.33 -24.15 -2.39
N ASP A 63 5.98 -24.11 -1.22
CA ASP A 63 7.12 -23.25 -0.89
C ASP A 63 6.86 -21.73 -0.91
N ARG A 64 5.61 -21.28 -0.95
CA ARG A 64 5.24 -19.86 -0.81
C ARG A 64 4.70 -19.54 0.58
N LYS A 65 4.96 -18.32 1.03
CA LYS A 65 4.44 -17.80 2.30
C LYS A 65 2.96 -17.45 2.15
N THR A 66 2.19 -17.74 3.19
CA THR A 66 0.78 -17.29 3.34
C THR A 66 0.67 -15.77 3.39
N THR A 67 1.63 -15.11 4.06
CA THR A 67 1.66 -13.65 4.18
C THR A 67 3.04 -13.13 3.76
N ASP A 68 3.05 -12.17 2.86
CA ASP A 68 4.21 -11.40 2.44
C ASP A 68 4.05 -9.94 2.85
N ASN A 69 5.16 -9.33 3.28
CA ASN A 69 5.20 -8.00 3.84
C ASN A 69 6.36 -7.24 3.21
N THR A 70 6.12 -6.01 2.77
CA THR A 70 7.16 -5.16 2.20
C THR A 70 7.02 -3.75 2.76
N ILE A 71 8.14 -3.16 3.15
CA ILE A 71 8.22 -1.75 3.53
C ILE A 71 8.93 -1.00 2.40
N VAL A 72 8.34 0.10 1.94
CA VAL A 72 8.91 0.93 0.87
C VAL A 72 9.19 2.32 1.43
N PHE A 73 10.38 2.83 1.15
CA PHE A 73 10.77 4.21 1.41
C PHE A 73 10.82 4.95 0.08
N GLY A 74 10.10 6.07 -0.03
CA GLY A 74 10.00 6.85 -1.26
C GLY A 74 10.51 8.27 -1.09
N LEU A 75 11.08 8.80 -2.16
CA LEU A 75 11.33 10.23 -2.35
C LEU A 75 10.66 10.65 -3.66
N THR A 76 9.89 11.73 -3.62
CA THR A 76 9.16 12.25 -4.78
C THR A 76 9.60 13.69 -5.02
N LEU A 77 10.06 13.99 -6.23
CA LEU A 77 10.37 15.34 -6.68
C LEU A 77 9.31 15.77 -7.71
N ASP A 78 8.55 16.81 -7.41
CA ASP A 78 7.62 17.43 -8.37
C ASP A 78 8.40 18.43 -9.24
N ILE A 79 8.36 18.25 -10.56
CA ILE A 79 9.07 19.13 -11.50
C ILE A 79 8.02 19.91 -12.26
N GLN A 80 7.77 21.15 -11.82
CA GLN A 80 6.94 22.08 -12.57
C GLN A 80 7.70 22.54 -13.82
N GLY A 81 7.12 22.25 -14.99
CA GLY A 81 7.58 22.71 -16.30
C GLY A 81 6.65 23.75 -16.91
#